data_AF-A0A100HJ62-F1
#
_entry.id   AF-A0A100HJ62-F1
#
_cell.length_a   1.000
_cell.length_b   1.000
_cell.length_c   1.000
_cell.angle_alpha   90.00
_cell.angle_beta   90.00
_cell.angle_gamma   90.00
#
_symmetry.space_group_name_H-M   'P 1'
#
loop_
_entity.id
_entity.type
_entity.pdbx_description
1 polymer ?
#
loop_
_entity_poly.entity_id
_entity_poly.type
_entity_poly.pdbx_seq_one_letter_code
_entity_poly.pdbx_strand_id
1 'polypeptide(L)'
;MSKSFTLPLLAALPALLASCGNDLDRYSRTTYSSYEQCLIANRVLIDRGLSNPCVYRTGGGYYGPYVRVVSGTTRYVGYDRLGKVSGAGLTYDSKRGSYGNFKAPVSRGGFMSGSRSGSFGG
;
A
#
# COMPACT_ATOMS: atom_id res chain seq x y z
N MET A 1 -24.07 58.82 -11.66
CA MET A 1 -24.82 57.60 -11.33
C MET A 1 -23.84 56.44 -11.24
N SER A 2 -23.64 55.91 -10.04
CA SER A 2 -22.68 54.83 -9.73
C SER A 2 -23.33 53.48 -9.98
N LYS A 3 -22.75 52.65 -10.87
CA LYS A 3 -23.17 51.26 -11.07
C LYS A 3 -22.18 50.34 -10.36
N SER A 4 -22.67 49.69 -9.30
CA SER A 4 -21.95 48.67 -8.54
C SER A 4 -21.97 47.35 -9.30
N PHE A 5 -20.80 46.74 -9.48
CA PHE A 5 -20.63 45.38 -9.97
C PHE A 5 -20.50 44.43 -8.78
N THR A 6 -21.48 43.55 -8.60
CA THR A 6 -21.39 42.43 -7.68
C THR A 6 -20.74 41.25 -8.40
N LEU A 7 -19.45 41.01 -8.13
CA LEU A 7 -18.79 39.77 -8.54
C LEU A 7 -19.23 38.63 -7.62
N PRO A 8 -19.84 37.53 -8.13
CA PRO A 8 -20.04 36.35 -7.33
C PRO A 8 -18.68 35.71 -7.08
N LEU A 9 -18.28 35.66 -5.82
CA LEU A 9 -17.21 34.82 -5.31
C LEU A 9 -17.53 33.35 -5.64
N LEU A 10 -17.14 32.90 -6.83
CA LEU A 10 -16.88 31.48 -7.10
C LEU A 10 -15.53 31.15 -6.48
N ALA A 11 -15.53 31.07 -5.15
CA ALA A 11 -14.66 30.16 -4.44
C ALA A 11 -15.03 28.73 -4.84
N ALA A 12 -14.02 27.84 -4.75
CA ALA A 12 -14.08 26.40 -5.02
C ALA A 12 -13.89 26.06 -6.52
N LEU A 13 -12.94 25.25 -6.94
CA LEU A 13 -12.07 24.31 -6.25
C LEU A 13 -10.72 24.31 -6.99
N PRO A 14 -9.59 24.13 -6.30
CA PRO A 14 -8.44 23.53 -6.94
C PRO A 14 -8.91 22.16 -7.42
N ALA A 15 -8.98 21.94 -8.74
CA ALA A 15 -8.92 20.61 -9.30
C ALA A 15 -7.50 20.08 -9.04
N LEU A 16 -7.21 19.79 -7.77
CA LEU A 16 -6.20 18.85 -7.37
C LEU A 16 -6.67 17.52 -7.98
N LEU A 17 -6.20 17.26 -9.20
CA LEU A 17 -5.86 15.90 -9.59
C LEU A 17 -4.80 15.42 -8.60
N ALA A 18 -5.27 15.08 -7.39
CA ALA A 18 -4.65 14.05 -6.60
C ALA A 18 -4.62 12.86 -7.54
N SER A 19 -3.45 12.64 -8.14
CA SER A 19 -3.08 11.35 -8.66
C SER A 19 -3.35 10.36 -7.52
N CYS A 20 -4.52 9.74 -7.55
CA CYS A 20 -4.89 8.60 -6.71
C CYS A 20 -4.11 7.38 -7.22
N GLY A 21 -2.79 7.50 -7.28
CA GLY A 21 -1.94 6.33 -7.43
C GLY A 21 -2.11 5.53 -6.16
N ASN A 22 -2.61 4.30 -6.28
CA ASN A 22 -2.58 3.41 -5.14
C ASN A 22 -1.10 3.21 -4.79
N ASP A 23 -0.71 3.36 -3.52
CA ASP A 23 0.68 3.11 -3.10
C ASP A 23 1.16 1.69 -3.45
N LEU A 24 0.21 0.80 -3.72
CA LEU A 24 0.37 -0.57 -4.17
C LEU A 24 0.67 -0.70 -5.68
N ASP A 25 0.55 0.35 -6.49
CA ASP A 25 0.83 0.32 -7.93
C ASP A 25 2.31 -0.01 -8.22
N ARG A 26 3.18 0.23 -7.24
CA ARG A 26 4.63 -0.10 -7.29
C ARG A 26 4.94 -1.53 -6.84
N TYR A 27 3.93 -2.30 -6.47
CA TYR A 27 4.07 -3.67 -6.00
C TYR A 27 3.56 -4.63 -7.07
N SER A 28 4.31 -5.69 -7.32
CA SER A 28 3.89 -6.81 -8.16
C SER A 28 3.26 -7.91 -7.30
N ARG A 29 2.49 -8.80 -7.92
CA ARG A 29 1.94 -10.00 -7.28
C ARG A 29 2.08 -11.19 -8.20
N THR A 30 2.36 -12.34 -7.61
CA THR A 30 2.34 -13.63 -8.31
C THR A 30 0.96 -14.26 -8.16
N THR A 31 0.49 -14.92 -9.21
CA THR A 31 -0.75 -15.72 -9.18
C THR A 31 -0.44 -17.20 -9.08
N TYR A 32 -1.26 -17.92 -8.32
CA TYR A 32 -1.18 -19.36 -8.11
C TYR A 32 -2.49 -20.03 -8.53
N SER A 33 -2.42 -21.29 -8.97
CA SER A 33 -3.61 -22.06 -9.34
C SER A 33 -4.38 -22.57 -8.12
N SER A 34 -3.67 -22.85 -7.01
CA SER A 34 -4.26 -23.32 -5.76
C SER A 34 -3.76 -22.54 -4.54
N TYR A 35 -4.55 -22.59 -3.46
CA TYR A 35 -4.22 -21.96 -2.19
C TYR A 35 -2.96 -22.59 -1.57
N GLU A 36 -2.86 -23.92 -1.62
CA GLU A 36 -1.74 -24.69 -1.09
C GLU A 36 -0.44 -24.33 -1.79
N GLN A 37 -0.45 -24.19 -3.12
CA GLN A 37 0.72 -23.78 -3.88
C GLN A 37 1.20 -22.39 -3.45
N CYS A 38 0.27 -21.47 -3.22
CA CYS A 38 0.58 -20.14 -2.72
C CYS A 38 1.22 -20.20 -1.32
N LEU A 39 0.67 -21.01 -0.40
CA LEU A 39 1.22 -21.17 0.95
C LEU A 39 2.63 -21.77 0.93
N ILE A 40 2.85 -22.83 0.14
CA ILE A 40 4.15 -23.49 0.03
C ILE A 40 5.20 -22.52 -0.51
N ALA A 41 4.87 -21.78 -1.59
CA ALA A 41 5.78 -20.81 -2.19
C ALA A 41 6.15 -19.67 -1.25
N ASN A 42 5.28 -19.32 -0.29
CA ASN A 42 5.48 -18.20 0.62
C ASN A 42 5.76 -18.64 2.07
N ARG A 43 6.05 -19.94 2.30
CA ARG A 43 6.22 -20.50 3.64
C ARG A 43 7.27 -19.77 4.48
N VAL A 44 8.41 -19.45 3.88
CA VAL A 44 9.46 -18.67 4.54
C VAL A 44 8.95 -17.31 5.02
N LEU A 45 8.11 -16.62 4.24
CA LEU A 45 7.58 -15.33 4.64
C LEU A 45 6.57 -15.45 5.79
N ILE A 46 5.77 -16.52 5.79
CA ILE A 46 4.83 -16.86 6.87
C ILE A 46 5.60 -17.10 8.17
N ASP A 47 6.65 -17.91 8.11
CA ASP A 47 7.50 -18.24 9.26
C ASP A 47 8.22 -17.01 9.83
N ARG A 48 8.42 -15.97 9.00
CA ARG A 48 8.98 -14.66 9.40
C ARG A 48 7.91 -13.65 9.84
N GLY A 49 6.65 -14.06 9.94
CA GLY A 49 5.57 -13.26 10.48
C GLY A 49 4.76 -12.44 9.46
N LEU A 50 4.84 -12.76 8.17
CA LEU A 50 3.95 -12.15 7.17
C LEU A 50 2.52 -12.61 7.39
N SER A 51 1.60 -11.66 7.62
CA SER A 51 0.18 -11.96 7.79
C SER A 51 -0.46 -12.37 6.47
N ASN A 52 -1.06 -13.57 6.45
CA ASN A 52 -1.81 -14.18 5.36
C ASN A 52 -1.32 -13.79 3.94
N PRO A 53 -0.35 -14.52 3.36
CA PRO A 53 0.21 -14.15 2.05
C PRO A 53 -0.72 -14.42 0.87
N CYS A 54 -1.83 -15.12 1.06
CA CYS A 54 -2.63 -15.67 -0.04
C CYS A 54 -4.09 -15.21 0.06
N VAL A 55 -4.63 -14.67 -1.03
CA VAL A 55 -6.05 -14.30 -1.13
C VAL A 55 -6.68 -14.85 -2.40
N TYR A 56 -7.95 -15.24 -2.32
CA TYR A 56 -8.70 -15.68 -3.48
C TYR A 56 -8.80 -14.57 -4.53
N ARG A 57 -8.58 -14.92 -5.80
CA ARG A 57 -8.74 -14.03 -6.94
C ARG A 57 -10.12 -14.26 -7.56
N THR A 58 -10.93 -13.22 -7.62
CA THR A 58 -12.20 -13.25 -8.36
C THR A 58 -11.94 -13.68 -9.81
N GLY A 59 -12.65 -14.71 -10.27
CA GLY A 59 -12.41 -15.33 -11.58
C GLY A 59 -11.46 -16.54 -11.56
N GLY A 60 -10.99 -16.97 -10.38
CA GLY A 60 -10.21 -18.19 -10.19
C GLY A 60 -8.74 -17.96 -9.85
N GLY A 61 -8.18 -18.91 -9.10
CA GLY A 61 -6.82 -18.87 -8.59
C GLY A 61 -6.66 -18.01 -7.33
N TYR A 62 -5.40 -17.77 -6.97
CA TYR A 62 -5.02 -17.05 -5.75
C TYR A 62 -3.93 -16.02 -6.05
N TYR A 63 -4.05 -14.83 -5.46
CA TYR A 63 -2.96 -13.87 -5.43
C TYR A 63 -2.04 -14.18 -4.25
N GLY A 64 -0.74 -14.18 -4.50
CA GLY A 64 0.29 -14.09 -3.48
C GLY A 64 0.42 -12.70 -2.87
N PRO A 65 1.42 -12.49 -2.01
CA PRO A 65 1.62 -11.20 -1.37
C PRO A 65 2.07 -10.16 -2.40
N TYR A 66 1.81 -8.90 -2.09
CA TYR A 66 2.40 -7.77 -2.82
C TYR A 66 3.89 -7.72 -2.55
N VAL A 67 4.69 -7.70 -3.61
CA VAL A 67 6.14 -7.67 -3.56
C VAL A 67 6.65 -6.39 -4.20
N ARG A 68 7.54 -5.67 -3.51
CA ARG A 68 8.25 -4.54 -4.07
C ARG A 68 9.73 -4.67 -3.77
N VAL A 69 10.53 -4.73 -4.81
CA VAL A 69 12.00 -4.75 -4.70
C VAL A 69 12.50 -3.32 -4.85
N VAL A 70 13.24 -2.84 -3.85
CA VAL A 70 13.84 -1.50 -3.82
C VAL A 70 15.30 -1.63 -3.41
N SER A 71 16.22 -1.54 -4.38
CA SER A 71 17.68 -1.40 -4.19
C SER A 71 18.27 -2.11 -2.95
N GLY A 72 18.15 -3.45 -2.91
CA GLY A 72 18.68 -4.28 -1.82
C GLY A 72 17.72 -4.48 -0.64
N THR A 73 16.46 -4.08 -0.80
CA THR A 73 15.41 -4.31 0.19
C THR A 73 14.14 -4.78 -0.52
N THR A 74 13.60 -5.93 -0.11
CA THR A 74 12.34 -6.45 -0.63
C THR A 74 11.24 -6.25 0.40
N ARG A 75 10.13 -5.64 -0.01
CA ARG A 75 8.95 -5.45 0.84
C ARG A 75 7.86 -6.40 0.39
N TYR A 76 7.28 -7.10 1.36
CA TYR A 76 6.18 -8.03 1.21
C TYR A 76 4.98 -7.50 2.00
N VAL A 77 3.80 -7.46 1.38
CA VAL A 77 2.55 -7.11 2.06
C VAL A 77 1.53 -8.19 1.74
N GLY A 78 1.07 -8.86 2.79
CA GLY A 78 0.02 -9.87 2.68
C GLY A 78 -1.36 -9.26 2.87
N TYR A 79 -2.27 -10.08 3.35
CA TYR A 79 -3.68 -9.77 3.47
C TYR A 79 -4.14 -9.87 4.93
N ASP A 80 -5.26 -9.25 5.25
CA ASP A 80 -5.96 -9.44 6.51
C ASP A 80 -6.91 -10.66 6.44
N ARG A 81 -7.68 -10.88 7.52
CA ARG A 81 -8.64 -11.98 7.61
C ARG A 81 -9.82 -11.82 6.64
N LEU A 82 -10.06 -10.62 6.12
CA LEU A 82 -11.12 -10.31 5.19
C LEU A 82 -10.63 -10.34 3.73
N GLY A 83 -9.36 -10.69 3.50
CA GLY A 83 -8.73 -10.67 2.17
C GLY A 83 -8.38 -9.28 1.66
N LYS A 84 -8.44 -8.24 2.50
CA LYS A 84 -7.96 -6.89 2.17
C LYS A 84 -6.46 -6.80 2.44
N VAL A 85 -5.80 -5.76 1.93
CA VAL A 85 -4.37 -5.57 2.16
C VAL A 85 -4.10 -5.36 3.66
N SER A 86 -3.14 -6.12 4.20
CA SER A 86 -2.76 -5.99 5.60
C SER A 86 -2.12 -4.63 5.86
N GLY A 87 -2.43 -4.01 7.00
CA GLY A 87 -1.78 -2.78 7.46
C GLY A 87 -0.33 -2.98 7.92
N ALA A 88 0.14 -4.22 7.97
CA ALA A 88 1.51 -4.58 8.30
C ALA A 88 2.13 -5.40 7.16
N GLY A 89 3.42 -5.16 6.92
CA GLY A 89 4.21 -5.89 5.94
C GLY A 89 5.54 -6.34 6.52
N LEU A 90 6.21 -7.19 5.75
CA LEU A 90 7.53 -7.73 6.05
C LEU A 90 8.54 -7.13 5.09
N THR A 91 9.69 -6.74 5.58
CA THR A 91 10.81 -6.22 4.80
C THR A 91 11.98 -7.18 4.94
N TYR A 92 12.63 -7.50 3.83
CA TYR A 92 13.86 -8.26 3.77
C TYR A 92 14.99 -7.35 3.30
N ASP A 93 16.00 -7.16 4.14
CA ASP A 93 17.23 -6.45 3.79
C ASP A 93 18.25 -7.45 3.25
N SER A 94 18.53 -7.40 1.95
CA SER A 94 19.46 -8.35 1.31
C SER A 94 20.92 -8.09 1.68
N LYS A 95 21.27 -6.90 2.17
CA LYS A 95 22.63 -6.58 2.60
C LYS A 95 22.92 -7.15 3.99
N ARG A 96 21.90 -7.17 4.85
CA ARG A 96 21.98 -7.70 6.22
C ARG A 96 21.48 -9.13 6.35
N GLY A 97 20.81 -9.66 5.33
CA GLY A 97 20.17 -10.97 5.36
C GLY A 97 19.04 -11.07 6.41
N SER A 98 18.47 -9.94 6.82
CA SER A 98 17.54 -9.87 7.95
C SER A 98 16.13 -9.49 7.52
N TYR A 99 15.16 -9.95 8.31
CA TYR A 99 13.77 -9.58 8.17
C TYR A 99 13.38 -8.55 9.23
N GLY A 100 12.51 -7.62 8.87
CA GLY A 100 11.92 -6.65 9.79
C GLY A 100 10.49 -6.31 9.37
N ASN A 101 9.72 -5.73 10.28
CA ASN A 101 8.33 -5.41 10.03
C ASN A 101 8.16 -3.92 9.71
N PHE A 102 7.18 -3.58 8.89
CA PHE A 102 6.83 -2.20 8.60
C PHE A 102 5.32 -2.02 8.52
N LYS A 103 4.86 -0.77 8.69
CA LYS A 103 3.47 -0.41 8.46
C LYS A 103 3.24 -0.29 6.94
N ALA A 104 2.41 -1.15 6.39
CA ALA A 104 2.12 -1.16 4.97
C ALA A 104 1.28 0.08 4.59
N PRO A 105 1.51 0.65 3.38
CA PRO A 105 0.70 1.75 2.88
C PRO A 105 -0.64 1.18 2.41
N VAL A 106 -1.52 0.90 3.36
CA VAL A 106 -2.91 0.59 3.06
C VAL A 106 -3.60 1.92 2.74
N SER A 107 -3.98 2.11 1.47
CA SER A 107 -4.88 3.19 1.08
C SER A 107 -6.23 2.95 1.77
N ARG A 108 -6.36 3.41 3.01
CA ARG A 108 -7.65 3.71 3.60
C ARG A 108 -8.16 4.89 2.79
N GLY A 109 -9.13 4.67 1.89
CA GLY A 109 -9.83 5.78 1.26
C GLY A 109 -10.31 6.73 2.37
N GLY A 110 -9.72 7.92 2.45
CA GLY A 110 -9.93 8.87 3.54
C GLY A 110 -8.64 9.48 4.06
N PHE A 111 -8.34 10.68 3.55
CA PHE A 111 -7.57 11.75 4.19
C PHE A 111 -6.67 11.33 5.37
N MET A 112 -5.49 10.77 5.08
CA MET A 112 -4.39 10.84 6.05
C MET A 112 -3.58 12.08 5.72
N SER A 113 -3.91 13.19 6.39
CA SER A 113 -2.99 14.31 6.60
C SER A 113 -1.68 13.72 7.11
N GLY A 114 -0.68 13.68 6.23
CA GLY A 114 0.71 13.54 6.61
C GLY A 114 1.13 14.81 7.32
N SER A 115 0.76 14.96 8.59
CA SER A 115 1.39 15.92 9.49
C SER A 115 2.81 15.45 9.77
N ARG A 116 3.70 15.55 8.77
CA ARG A 116 5.11 15.79 9.05
C ARG A 116 5.20 17.23 9.54
N SER A 117 4.90 17.44 10.81
CA SER A 117 5.38 18.59 11.56
C SER A 117 6.90 18.45 11.63
N GLY A 118 7.58 18.82 10.54
CA GLY A 118 8.99 19.09 10.54
C GLY A 118 9.22 20.32 11.41
N SER A 119 10.00 20.14 12.47
CA SER A 119 10.67 21.25 13.14
C SER A 119 11.47 22.02 12.09
N PHE A 120 11.09 23.27 11.86
CA PHE A 120 11.97 24.27 11.27
C PHE A 120 12.17 25.32 12.35
N GLY A 121 13.40 25.36 12.85
CA GLY A 121 13.88 26.49 13.63
C GLY A 121 13.91 27.76 12.76
N GLY A 122 13.68 28.88 13.43
CA GLY A 122 13.69 30.24 12.91
C GLY A 122 13.22 31.15 14.03
#